data_AF-A0A2E1LK58-F1
#
_entry.id   AF-A0A2E1LK58-F1
#
_cell.length_a   1.000
_cell.length_b   1.000
_cell.length_c   1.000
_cell.angle_alpha   90.00
_cell.angle_beta   90.00
_cell.angle_gamma   90.00
#
_symmetry.space_group_name_H-M   'P 1'
#
loop_
_entity.id
_entity.type
_entity.pdbx_description
1 polymer ?
#
loop_
_entity_poly.entity_id
_entity_poly.type
_entity_poly.pdbx_seq_one_letter_code
_entity_poly.pdbx_strand_id
1 'polypeptide(L)'
;MSGSAVLQLHADHTYHANPLPALIPENGPRGGGLEIRLYDIDPDAAQARAQAHEGAQVFKAASNRPHGLREAYILDADRYCWVPSRPLNADEVEAVDA
;
A
#
# COMPACT_ATOMS: atom_id res chain seq x y z
N MET A 1 12.41 11.98 2.08
CA MET A 1 12.30 11.63 3.52
C MET A 1 11.07 10.75 3.64
N SER A 2 11.10 9.57 4.26
CA SER A 2 9.83 8.85 4.51
C SER A 2 9.14 9.44 5.74
N GLY A 3 7.80 9.46 5.75
CA GLY A 3 7.03 10.00 6.87
C GLY A 3 7.37 9.36 8.22
N SER A 4 7.41 10.16 9.28
CA SER A 4 7.77 9.76 10.65
C SER A 4 6.66 8.99 11.41
N ALA A 5 5.75 8.34 10.69
CA ALA A 5 4.61 7.66 11.29
C ALA A 5 4.98 6.23 11.68
N VAL A 6 4.77 5.88 12.94
CA VAL A 6 4.87 4.49 13.42
C VAL A 6 3.51 3.83 13.27
N LEU A 7 3.46 2.75 12.50
CA LEU A 7 2.29 1.88 12.35
C LEU A 7 2.59 0.52 12.99
N GLN A 8 1.62 -0.04 13.70
CA GLN A 8 1.67 -1.41 14.20
C GLN A 8 0.56 -2.22 13.55
N LEU A 9 0.94 -3.30 12.86
CA LEU A 9 0.03 -4.32 12.37
C LEU A 9 0.12 -5.53 13.29
N HIS A 10 -1.03 -6.08 13.66
CA HIS A 10 -1.13 -7.27 14.49
C HIS A 10 -1.47 -8.47 13.61
N ALA A 11 -0.70 -9.54 13.72
CA ALA A 11 -1.07 -10.83 13.16
C ALA A 11 -2.11 -11.52 14.05
N ASP A 12 -2.95 -12.39 13.51
CA ASP A 12 -4.01 -13.08 14.28
C ASP A 12 -3.53 -13.73 15.56
N HIS A 13 -2.40 -14.44 15.50
CA HIS A 13 -1.84 -15.14 16.66
C HIS A 13 -1.32 -14.18 17.75
N THR A 14 -1.27 -12.87 17.47
CA THR A 14 -0.93 -11.82 18.44
C THR A 14 -2.19 -11.18 19.08
N TYR A 15 -3.38 -11.44 18.53
CA TYR A 15 -4.65 -11.11 19.16
C TYR A 15 -4.97 -12.17 20.22
N HIS A 16 -4.49 -11.99 21.46
CA HIS A 16 -4.90 -12.83 22.59
C HIS A 16 -6.33 -12.47 23.02
N ALA A 17 -6.53 -11.86 24.19
CA ALA A 17 -7.85 -11.51 24.71
C ALA A 17 -8.38 -10.19 24.13
N ASN A 18 -7.91 -9.81 22.94
CA ASN A 18 -8.34 -8.57 22.29
C ASN A 18 -9.77 -8.77 21.74
N PRO A 19 -10.73 -7.89 22.05
CA PRO A 19 -12.13 -8.07 21.68
C PRO A 19 -12.42 -7.81 20.19
N LEU A 20 -11.49 -7.21 19.43
CA LEU A 20 -11.70 -6.84 18.03
C LEU A 20 -12.09 -7.99 17.08
N PRO A 21 -11.53 -9.21 17.19
CA PRO A 21 -11.93 -10.33 16.33
C PRO A 21 -13.41 -10.69 16.45
N ALA A 22 -14.05 -10.42 17.60
CA ALA A 22 -15.49 -10.66 17.78
C ALA A 22 -16.37 -9.70 16.97
N LEU A 23 -15.82 -8.61 16.42
CA LEU A 23 -16.54 -7.60 15.64
C LEU A 23 -16.45 -7.82 14.13
N ILE A 24 -15.51 -8.65 13.66
CA ILE A 24 -15.24 -8.82 12.22
C ILE A 24 -15.66 -10.24 11.81
N PRO A 25 -16.52 -10.39 10.79
CA PRO A 25 -16.85 -11.71 10.26
C PRO A 25 -15.59 -12.43 9.74
N GLU A 26 -15.42 -13.71 10.06
CA GLU A 26 -14.32 -14.54 9.53
C GLU A 26 -14.52 -14.92 8.03
N ASN A 27 -14.76 -13.95 7.15
CA ASN A 27 -14.94 -14.22 5.73
C ASN A 27 -14.26 -13.15 4.87
N GLY A 28 -13.09 -13.48 4.31
CA GLY A 28 -12.40 -12.68 3.29
C GLY A 28 -10.89 -12.52 3.53
N PRO A 29 -10.14 -11.93 2.58
CA PRO A 29 -8.74 -11.55 2.80
C PRO A 29 -8.63 -10.49 3.91
N ARG A 30 -7.62 -10.60 4.79
CA ARG A 30 -7.47 -9.71 5.97
C ARG A 30 -7.47 -8.24 5.62
N GLY A 31 -6.73 -7.87 4.58
CA GLY A 31 -6.64 -6.51 4.08
C GLY A 31 -7.83 -6.06 3.22
N GLY A 32 -8.89 -6.86 3.11
CA GLY A 32 -10.08 -6.53 2.34
C GLY A 32 -10.69 -5.20 2.77
N GLY A 33 -10.68 -4.21 1.87
CA GLY A 33 -11.22 -2.88 2.14
C GLY A 33 -10.27 -1.90 2.86
N LEU A 34 -9.02 -2.28 3.14
CA LEU A 34 -8.02 -1.40 3.74
C LEU A 34 -6.92 -1.03 2.73
N GLU A 35 -6.67 0.28 2.58
CA GLU A 35 -5.53 0.83 1.86
C GLU A 35 -4.64 1.64 2.82
N ILE A 36 -3.38 1.25 2.94
CA ILE A 36 -2.36 1.93 3.76
C ILE A 36 -1.53 2.80 2.84
N ARG A 37 -1.79 4.11 2.87
CA ARG A 37 -1.11 5.09 2.02
C ARG A 37 0.19 5.56 2.66
N LEU A 38 1.29 5.40 1.93
CA LEU A 38 2.63 5.78 2.36
C LEU A 38 3.11 6.95 1.48
N TYR A 39 3.03 8.16 2.02
CA TYR A 39 3.47 9.37 1.32
C TYR A 39 4.99 9.54 1.37
N ASP A 40 5.51 10.27 0.39
CA ASP A 40 6.93 10.55 0.19
C ASP A 40 7.79 9.28 0.01
N ILE A 41 7.17 8.23 -0.54
CA ILE A 41 7.84 6.99 -0.93
C ILE A 41 7.79 6.87 -2.44
N ASP A 42 8.95 6.65 -3.06
CA ASP A 42 9.05 6.39 -4.50
C ASP A 42 8.31 5.08 -4.88
N PRO A 43 7.21 5.16 -5.64
CA PRO A 43 6.42 4.00 -6.03
C PRO A 43 7.17 3.05 -6.97
N ASP A 44 8.10 3.54 -7.81
CA ASP A 44 8.88 2.68 -8.70
C ASP A 44 9.86 1.81 -7.92
N ALA A 45 10.59 2.44 -6.99
CA ALA A 45 11.51 1.72 -6.11
C ALA A 45 10.76 0.75 -5.18
N ALA A 46 9.56 1.11 -4.71
CA ALA A 46 8.72 0.19 -3.94
C ALA A 46 8.22 -0.98 -4.78
N GLN A 47 7.77 -0.75 -6.01
CA GLN A 47 7.35 -1.79 -6.95
C GLN A 47 8.50 -2.77 -7.23
N ALA A 48 9.70 -2.27 -7.56
CA ALA A 48 10.85 -3.11 -7.84
C ALA A 48 11.22 -4.01 -6.65
N ARG A 49 11.16 -3.47 -5.42
CA ARG A 49 11.35 -4.26 -4.19
C ARG A 49 10.27 -5.32 -4.02
N ALA A 50 9.01 -4.98 -4.28
CA ALA A 50 7.91 -5.94 -4.20
C ALA A 50 8.05 -7.09 -5.21
N GLN A 51 8.47 -6.80 -6.44
CA GLN A 51 8.70 -7.84 -7.46
C GLN A 51 9.82 -8.83 -7.08
N ALA A 52 10.77 -8.41 -6.24
CA ALA A 52 11.84 -9.25 -5.73
C ALA A 52 11.50 -9.96 -4.40
N HIS A 53 10.34 -9.68 -3.79
CA HIS A 53 9.96 -10.19 -2.48
C HIS A 53 8.92 -11.31 -2.60
N GLU A 54 9.20 -12.47 -2.01
CA GLU A 54 8.26 -13.59 -2.00
C GLU A 54 6.96 -13.23 -1.23
N GLY A 55 5.80 -13.60 -1.78
CA GLY A 55 4.50 -13.30 -1.18
C GLY A 55 4.00 -11.87 -1.39
N ALA A 56 4.82 -10.97 -1.95
CA ALA A 56 4.36 -9.65 -2.40
C ALA A 56 3.77 -9.73 -3.81
N GLN A 57 2.72 -8.95 -4.08
CA GLN A 57 2.09 -8.85 -5.39
C GLN A 57 1.92 -7.38 -5.78
N VAL A 58 2.42 -7.00 -6.96
CA VAL A 58 2.06 -5.71 -7.58
C VAL A 58 0.63 -5.81 -8.12
N PHE A 59 -0.31 -5.19 -7.42
CA PHE A 59 -1.73 -5.19 -7.77
C PHE A 59 -2.07 -4.12 -8.81
N LYS A 60 -1.42 -2.95 -8.73
CA LYS A 60 -1.37 -1.95 -9.80
C LYS A 60 0.05 -1.41 -9.90
N ALA A 61 0.58 -1.40 -11.11
CA ALA A 61 1.91 -0.85 -11.36
C ALA A 61 1.96 0.65 -11.04
N ALA A 62 3.16 1.16 -10.75
CA ALA A 62 3.43 2.57 -10.55
C ALA A 62 2.96 3.37 -11.77
N SER A 63 2.02 4.29 -11.57
CA SER A 63 1.50 5.14 -12.63
C SER A 63 1.17 6.55 -12.14
N ASN A 64 1.17 7.49 -13.06
CA ASN A 64 0.73 8.86 -12.81
C ASN A 64 -0.80 8.87 -12.71
N ARG A 65 -1.34 9.59 -11.73
CA ARG A 65 -2.79 9.67 -11.48
C ARG A 65 -3.32 11.10 -11.66
N PRO A 66 -4.58 11.26 -12.12
CA PRO A 66 -5.21 12.58 -12.34
C PRO A 66 -5.28 13.49 -11.11
N HIS A 67 -5.14 12.95 -9.90
CA HIS A 67 -5.11 13.70 -8.66
C HIS A 67 -3.69 14.06 -8.20
N GLY A 68 -2.71 14.11 -9.12
CA GLY A 68 -1.38 14.66 -8.87
C GLY A 68 -0.41 13.76 -8.13
N LEU A 69 -0.65 12.44 -8.09
CA LEU A 69 0.27 11.49 -7.47
C LEU A 69 0.81 10.48 -8.48
N ARG A 70 2.09 10.12 -8.31
CA ARG A 70 2.60 8.84 -8.80
C ARG A 70 2.41 7.82 -7.69
N GLU A 71 1.76 6.70 -7.98
CA GLU A 71 1.45 5.69 -6.97
C GLU A 71 1.42 4.27 -7.54
N ALA A 72 1.76 3.30 -6.71
CA ALA A 72 1.63 1.86 -6.98
C ALA A 72 0.71 1.22 -5.92
N TYR A 73 0.13 0.07 -6.24
CA TYR A 73 -0.66 -0.72 -5.28
C TYR A 73 0.03 -2.06 -5.11
N ILE A 74 0.49 -2.35 -3.89
CA ILE A 74 1.26 -3.54 -3.57
C ILE A 74 0.54 -4.30 -2.46
N LEU A 75 0.27 -5.58 -2.69
CA LEU A 75 -0.28 -6.48 -1.68
C LEU A 75 0.86 -7.25 -1.03
N ASP A 76 0.81 -7.41 0.30
CA ASP A 76 1.66 -8.37 1.00
C ASP A 76 1.03 -9.77 1.07
N ALA A 77 1.71 -10.68 1.76
CA ALA A 77 1.27 -12.07 1.92
C ALA A 77 -0.08 -12.20 2.66
N ASP A 78 -0.37 -11.25 3.56
CA ASP A 78 -1.63 -11.15 4.32
C ASP A 78 -2.70 -10.36 3.58
N ARG A 79 -2.40 -9.91 2.35
CA ARG A 79 -3.29 -9.17 1.43
C ARG A 79 -3.61 -7.75 1.87
N TYR A 80 -2.80 -7.13 2.73
CA TYR A 80 -2.89 -5.69 2.99
C TYR A 80 -2.43 -4.89 1.76
N CYS A 81 -3.18 -3.85 1.39
CA CYS A 81 -2.83 -2.98 0.28
C CYS A 81 -1.96 -1.81 0.76
N TRP A 82 -0.69 -1.82 0.35
CA TRP A 82 0.29 -0.78 0.57
C TRP A 82 0.36 0.11 -0.66
N VAL A 83 0.12 1.41 -0.46
CA VAL A 83 0.07 2.41 -1.55
C VAL A 83 1.21 3.43 -1.35
N PRO A 84 2.45 3.10 -1.77
CA PRO A 84 3.53 4.07 -1.83
C PRO A 84 3.20 5.14 -2.87
N SER A 85 3.43 6.41 -2.51
CA SER A 85 3.15 7.52 -3.40
C SER A 85 4.04 8.73 -3.15
N ARG A 86 4.19 9.53 -4.20
CA ARG A 86 4.81 10.86 -4.16
C ARG A 86 4.05 11.81 -5.11
N PRO A 87 4.17 13.13 -4.93
CA PRO A 87 3.70 14.09 -5.93
C PRO A 87 4.29 13.82 -7.32
N LEU A 88 3.52 14.11 -8.36
CA LEU A 88 4.04 14.17 -9.73
C LEU A 88 5.02 15.34 -9.86
N ASN A 89 6.07 15.17 -10.66
CA ASN A 89 6.89 16.28 -11.13
C ASN A 89 6.21 16.99 -12.32
N ALA A 90 6.78 18.10 -12.80
CA ALA A 90 6.19 18.91 -13.87
C ALA A 90 5.94 18.10 -15.16
N ASP A 91 6.93 17.33 -15.60
CA ASP A 91 6.84 16.50 -16.81
C ASP A 91 5.77 15.42 -16.66
N GLU A 92 5.67 14.83 -15.47
CA GLU A 92 4.68 13.80 -15.15
C GLU A 92 3.25 14.35 -15.08
N VAL A 93 3.08 15.62 -14.66
CA VAL A 93 1.78 16.32 -14.71
C VAL A 93 1.37 16.55 -16.15
N GLU A 94 2.27 17.09 -16.98
CA GLU A 94 1.99 17.31 -18.41
C GLU A 94 1.61 16.01 -19.13
N ALA A 95 2.29 14.90 -18.81
CA ALA A 95 2.01 13.58 -19.37
C ALA A 95 0.65 12.98 -18.95
N VAL A 96 0.00 13.48 -17.90
CA VAL A 96 -1.35 13.06 -17.51
C VAL A 96 -2.43 13.78 -18.31
N ASP A 97 -2.14 15.02 -18.74
CA ASP A 97 -3.08 15.88 -19.47
C ASP A 97 -3.00 15.70 -21.00
N ALA A 98 -1.97 15.02 -21.50
CA ALA A 98 -1.73 14.71 -22.91
C ALA A 98 -2.48 13.46 -23.41
#